data_AF-A0A3M5JQ72-F1
#
_entry.id   AF-A0A3M5JQ72-F1
#
_cell.length_a   1.000
_cell.length_b   1.000
_cell.length_c   1.000
_cell.angle_alpha   90.00
_cell.angle_beta   90.00
_cell.angle_gamma   90.00
#
_symmetry.space_group_name_H-M   'P 1'
#
loop_
_entity.id
_entity.type
_entity.pdbx_description
1 polymer ?
#
loop_
_entity_poly.entity_id
_entity_poly.type
_entity_poly.pdbx_seq_one_letter_code
_entity_poly.pdbx_strand_id
1 'polypeptide(L)'
;TRGGSENLRKVFRGYMASGHTKDDIFEAMLGQHIAVINVGSGFCYGGGVDEFDSSLPCIGGLRCNPNQCKNAVVSKANAPAWRDVYYQNKAMLGNPEYAHTHAQNKAAMEEAYGVLLLLEEEL
;
A
#
# COMPACT_ATOMS: atom_id res chain seq x y z
N THR A 1 9.82 -2.49 -27.24
CA THR A 1 9.68 -1.38 -26.26
C THR A 1 10.62 -1.49 -25.05
N ARG A 2 11.84 -2.03 -25.18
CA ARG A 2 12.78 -2.33 -24.06
C ARG A 2 13.59 -1.16 -23.49
N GLY A 3 13.45 0.08 -24.00
CA GLY A 3 14.33 1.21 -23.67
C GLY A 3 13.85 2.18 -22.58
N GLY A 4 12.56 2.21 -22.25
CA GLY A 4 11.99 3.23 -21.36
C GLY A 4 12.46 3.15 -19.90
N SER A 5 12.55 1.94 -19.35
CA SER A 5 12.94 1.71 -17.94
C SER A 5 14.40 2.07 -17.67
N GLU A 6 15.31 1.76 -18.61
CA GLU A 6 16.75 2.04 -18.48
C GLU A 6 17.03 3.55 -18.50
N ASN A 7 16.30 4.29 -19.33
CA ASN A 7 16.40 5.73 -19.44
C ASN A 7 15.86 6.44 -18.18
N LEU A 8 14.72 5.98 -17.66
CA LEU A 8 14.19 6.46 -16.38
C LEU A 8 15.19 6.25 -15.22
N ARG A 9 15.79 5.06 -15.13
CA ARG A 9 16.82 4.79 -14.10
C ARG A 9 18.04 5.70 -14.22
N LYS A 10 18.47 6.05 -15.44
CA LYS A 10 19.58 6.99 -15.65
C LYS A 10 19.23 8.40 -15.19
N VAL A 11 18.01 8.87 -15.49
CA VAL A 11 17.50 10.18 -15.05
C VAL A 11 17.46 10.28 -13.52
N PHE A 12 16.86 9.28 -12.85
CA PHE A 12 16.82 9.24 -11.38
C PHE A 12 18.21 9.24 -10.74
N ARG A 13 19.15 8.44 -11.28
CA ARG A 13 20.54 8.45 -10.78
C ARG A 13 21.22 9.79 -10.97
N GLY A 14 20.94 10.49 -12.07
CA GLY A 14 21.46 11.83 -12.32
C GLY A 14 21.03 12.83 -11.24
N TYR A 15 19.73 12.86 -10.91
CA TYR A 15 19.22 13.75 -9.87
C TYR A 15 19.77 13.43 -8.48
N MET A 16 19.87 12.15 -8.13
CA MET A 16 20.47 11.74 -6.85
C MET A 16 21.95 12.14 -6.77
N ALA A 17 22.70 12.02 -7.87
CA ALA A 17 24.12 12.39 -7.91
C ALA A 17 24.36 13.90 -7.81
N SER A 18 23.39 14.74 -8.20
CA SER A 18 23.47 16.20 -8.03
C SER A 18 22.91 16.69 -6.69
N GLY A 19 22.60 15.79 -5.76
CA GLY A 19 22.22 16.12 -4.39
C GLY A 19 20.73 16.42 -4.18
N HIS A 20 19.87 16.14 -5.16
CA HIS A 20 18.43 16.31 -4.99
C HIS A 20 17.86 15.31 -4.00
N THR A 21 16.96 15.79 -3.14
CA THR A 21 16.12 14.93 -2.30
C THR A 21 15.05 14.25 -3.15
N LYS A 22 14.36 13.25 -2.60
CA LYS A 22 13.28 12.58 -3.33
C LYS A 22 12.15 13.54 -3.72
N ASP A 23 11.85 14.51 -2.85
CA ASP A 23 10.80 15.51 -3.10
C ASP A 23 11.21 16.45 -4.24
N ASP A 24 12.47 16.88 -4.28
CA ASP A 24 13.02 17.69 -5.39
C ASP A 24 12.91 16.96 -6.75
N ILE A 25 13.06 15.63 -6.73
CA ILE A 25 12.93 14.80 -7.93
C ILE A 25 11.49 14.76 -8.42
N PHE A 26 10.51 14.61 -7.50
CA PHE A 26 9.10 14.62 -7.87
C PHE A 26 8.69 15.98 -8.44
N GLU A 27 9.12 17.08 -7.82
CA GLU A 27 8.88 18.43 -8.33
C GLU A 27 9.53 18.67 -9.69
N ALA A 28 10.77 18.23 -9.89
CA ALA A 28 11.46 18.33 -11.18
C ALA A 28 10.78 17.51 -12.28
N MET A 29 10.23 16.34 -11.95
CA MET A 29 9.48 15.50 -12.88
C MET A 29 8.12 16.12 -13.26
N LEU A 30 7.41 16.68 -12.29
CA LEU A 30 6.16 17.43 -12.52
C LEU A 30 6.41 18.65 -13.43
N GLY A 31 7.49 19.39 -13.19
CA GLY A 31 7.91 20.53 -14.03
C GLY A 31 8.28 20.16 -15.47
N GLN A 32 8.60 18.90 -15.74
CA GLN A 32 8.88 18.36 -17.08
C GLN A 32 7.67 17.67 -17.72
N HIS A 33 6.49 17.83 -17.12
CA HIS A 33 5.23 17.19 -17.54
C HIS A 33 5.32 15.66 -17.56
N ILE A 34 6.19 15.07 -16.72
CA ILE A 34 6.27 13.62 -16.54
C ILE A 34 5.20 13.24 -15.51
N ALA A 35 4.16 12.54 -15.96
CA ALA A 35 3.08 12.09 -15.08
C ALA A 35 3.60 11.05 -14.08
N VAL A 36 3.43 11.34 -12.78
CA VAL A 36 3.66 10.39 -11.69
C VAL A 36 2.31 9.76 -11.34
N ILE A 37 2.13 8.48 -11.65
CA ILE A 37 0.85 7.76 -11.44
C ILE A 37 1.05 6.71 -10.34
N ASN A 38 0.20 6.74 -9.31
CA ASN A 38 0.10 5.66 -8.33
C ASN A 38 -0.57 4.44 -9.00
N VAL A 39 0.23 3.42 -9.28
CA VAL A 39 -0.16 2.21 -10.02
C VAL A 39 -0.54 1.03 -9.11
N GLY A 40 -0.87 1.29 -7.83
CA GLY A 40 -1.20 0.23 -6.87
C GLY A 40 -2.29 -0.73 -7.37
N SER A 41 -3.35 -0.20 -8.00
CA SER A 41 -4.41 -1.00 -8.64
C SER A 41 -3.91 -1.77 -9.86
N GLY A 42 -3.03 -1.18 -10.67
CA GLY A 42 -2.45 -1.85 -11.86
C GLY A 42 -1.48 -2.99 -11.53
N PHE A 43 -0.70 -2.85 -10.45
CA PHE A 43 0.18 -3.92 -9.98
C PHE A 43 -0.54 -5.05 -9.27
N CYS A 44 -1.60 -4.72 -8.51
CA CYS A 44 -2.37 -5.71 -7.79
C CYS A 44 -3.40 -6.43 -8.66
N TYR A 45 -4.06 -5.74 -9.59
CA TYR A 45 -5.21 -6.30 -10.33
C TYR A 45 -4.98 -6.45 -11.84
N GLY A 46 -3.84 -5.99 -12.37
CA GLY A 46 -3.47 -6.22 -13.78
C GLY A 46 -4.49 -5.69 -14.81
N GLY A 47 -5.38 -4.77 -14.42
CA GLY A 47 -6.45 -4.26 -15.27
C GLY A 47 -7.72 -5.14 -15.36
N GLY A 48 -7.83 -6.20 -14.55
CA GLY A 48 -9.03 -7.03 -14.42
C GLY A 48 -10.02 -6.49 -13.38
N VAL A 49 -11.30 -6.84 -13.56
CA VAL A 49 -12.37 -6.64 -12.57
C VAL A 49 -12.09 -7.45 -11.29
N ASP A 50 -12.51 -6.91 -10.15
CA ASP A 50 -12.31 -7.35 -8.76
C ASP A 50 -12.76 -8.80 -8.45
N GLU A 51 -12.20 -9.81 -9.10
CA GLU A 51 -12.29 -11.19 -8.60
C GLU A 51 -11.25 -11.37 -7.50
N PHE A 52 -11.72 -11.71 -6.30
CA PHE A 52 -10.87 -11.99 -5.15
C PHE A 52 -9.99 -13.22 -5.43
N ASP A 53 -8.72 -12.98 -5.72
CA ASP A 53 -7.70 -14.01 -5.85
C ASP A 53 -6.94 -14.15 -4.52
N SER A 54 -7.17 -15.26 -3.83
CA SER A 54 -6.51 -15.59 -2.56
C SER A 54 -4.98 -15.77 -2.65
N SER A 55 -4.43 -15.87 -3.86
CA SER A 55 -2.98 -15.89 -4.10
C SER A 55 -2.37 -14.50 -4.22
N LEU A 56 -3.19 -13.46 -4.43
CA LEU A 56 -2.75 -12.07 -4.47
C LEU A 56 -2.71 -11.50 -3.04
N PRO A 57 -1.58 -10.94 -2.60
CA PRO A 57 -1.39 -10.52 -1.21
C PRO A 57 -2.00 -9.12 -0.92
N CYS A 58 -2.85 -8.61 -1.81
CA CYS A 58 -3.52 -7.32 -1.66
C CYS A 58 -5.04 -7.46 -1.84
N ILE A 59 -5.80 -6.97 -0.84
CA ILE A 59 -7.27 -7.06 -0.75
C ILE A 59 -7.96 -5.87 -1.45
N GLY A 60 -7.17 -4.96 -2.05
CA GLY A 60 -7.70 -3.86 -2.87
C GLY A 60 -8.08 -2.65 -2.05
N GLY A 61 -8.59 -1.61 -2.72
CA GLY A 61 -9.01 -0.37 -2.05
C GLY A 61 -7.89 0.38 -1.31
N LEU A 62 -6.67 0.40 -1.85
CA LEU A 62 -5.48 1.04 -1.24
C LEU A 62 -4.94 0.34 0.03
N ARG A 63 -5.39 -0.89 0.33
CA ARG A 63 -4.94 -1.67 1.49
C ARG A 63 -3.83 -2.66 1.12
N CYS A 64 -2.71 -2.16 0.63
CA CYS A 64 -1.52 -2.99 0.46
C CYS A 64 -1.03 -3.44 1.85
N ASN A 65 -1.17 -4.74 2.16
CA ASN A 65 -0.75 -5.28 3.46
C ASN A 65 0.74 -5.64 3.43
N PRO A 66 1.64 -4.88 4.07
CA PRO A 66 3.07 -5.19 4.11
C PRO A 66 3.40 -6.48 4.88
N ASN A 67 2.48 -6.97 5.71
CA ASN A 67 2.69 -8.24 6.44
C ASN A 67 2.62 -9.44 5.50
N GLN A 68 1.86 -9.33 4.40
CA GLN A 68 1.65 -10.43 3.45
C GLN A 68 2.25 -10.16 2.06
N CYS A 69 2.46 -8.90 1.69
CA CYS A 69 2.99 -8.51 0.39
C CYS A 69 4.34 -7.79 0.53
N LYS A 70 5.42 -8.45 0.11
CA LYS A 70 6.77 -7.84 0.04
C LYS A 70 6.88 -6.65 -0.93
N ASN A 71 5.91 -6.50 -1.84
CA ASN A 71 5.84 -5.39 -2.79
C ASN A 71 4.92 -4.25 -2.29
N ALA A 72 4.27 -4.40 -1.13
CA ALA A 72 3.44 -3.35 -0.56
C ALA A 72 4.33 -2.15 -0.19
N VAL A 73 3.93 -0.98 -0.69
CA VAL A 73 4.50 0.29 -0.28
C VAL A 73 3.46 0.99 0.57
N VAL A 74 3.68 1.02 1.88
CA VAL A 74 2.87 1.77 2.84
C VAL A 74 3.73 2.81 3.54
N SER A 75 3.10 3.92 3.91
CA SER A 75 3.73 5.01 4.66
C SER A 75 2.86 5.37 5.87
N LYS A 76 3.36 6.25 6.75
CA LYS A 76 2.59 6.78 7.87
C LYS A 76 1.26 7.42 7.45
N ALA A 77 1.15 7.92 6.22
CA ALA A 77 -0.11 8.44 5.68
C ALA A 77 -1.22 7.38 5.56
N ASN A 78 -0.88 6.09 5.53
CA ASN A 78 -1.84 4.98 5.49
C ASN A 78 -2.34 4.59 6.89
N ALA A 79 -1.72 5.07 7.96
CA ALA A 79 -2.01 4.66 9.32
C ALA A 79 -3.48 4.88 9.74
N PRO A 80 -4.16 6.00 9.41
CA PRO A 80 -5.57 6.20 9.74
C PRO A 80 -6.48 5.09 9.17
N ALA A 81 -6.25 4.70 7.92
CA ALA A 81 -7.03 3.64 7.29
C ALA A 81 -6.79 2.27 7.95
N TRP A 82 -5.56 2.01 8.43
CA TRP A 82 -5.26 0.78 9.18
C TRP A 82 -5.86 0.79 10.59
N ARG A 83 -5.95 1.94 11.26
CA ARG A 83 -6.72 2.07 12.51
C ARG A 83 -8.21 1.79 12.29
N ASP A 84 -8.80 2.28 11.20
CA ASP A 84 -10.19 1.98 10.87
C ASP A 84 -10.41 0.47 10.71
N VAL A 85 -9.50 -0.23 10.02
CA VAL A 85 -9.56 -1.70 9.90
C VAL A 85 -9.49 -2.35 11.28
N TYR A 86 -8.58 -1.91 12.16
CA TYR A 86 -8.48 -2.46 13.52
C TYR A 86 -9.80 -2.28 14.30
N TYR A 87 -10.32 -1.06 14.38
CA TYR A 87 -11.48 -0.75 15.23
C TYR A 87 -12.77 -1.35 14.67
N GLN A 88 -12.96 -1.38 13.34
CA GLN A 88 -14.12 -2.03 12.71
C GLN A 88 -14.14 -3.53 13.05
N ASN A 89 -13.02 -4.22 12.89
CA ASN A 89 -12.96 -5.65 13.17
C ASN A 89 -13.06 -5.96 14.67
N LYS A 90 -12.45 -5.13 15.53
CA LYS A 90 -12.58 -5.25 16.99
C LYS A 90 -14.03 -5.12 17.45
N ALA A 91 -14.80 -4.21 16.86
CA ALA A 91 -16.23 -4.05 17.16
C ALA A 91 -17.03 -5.32 16.82
N MET A 92 -16.67 -6.01 15.73
CA MET A 92 -17.34 -7.26 15.32
C MET A 92 -17.03 -8.44 16.25
N LEU A 93 -15.85 -8.48 16.87
CA LEU A 93 -15.51 -9.54 17.83
C LEU A 93 -16.41 -9.56 19.07
N GLY A 94 -16.95 -8.39 19.46
CA GLY A 94 -17.88 -8.26 20.58
C GLY A 94 -19.35 -8.54 20.23
N ASN A 95 -19.67 -8.74 18.94
CA ASN A 95 -21.04 -8.90 18.49
C ASN A 95 -21.37 -10.39 18.20
N PRO A 96 -22.31 -11.02 18.95
CA PRO A 96 -22.73 -12.40 18.72
C PRO A 96 -23.25 -12.69 17.30
N GLU A 97 -23.82 -11.70 16.60
CA GLU A 97 -24.29 -11.84 15.22
C GLU A 97 -23.14 -12.18 14.25
N TYR A 98 -21.92 -11.76 14.59
CA TYR A 98 -20.72 -11.98 13.80
C TYR A 98 -19.87 -13.16 14.31
N ALA A 99 -20.42 -14.03 15.18
CA ALA A 99 -19.71 -15.20 15.69
C ALA A 99 -19.16 -16.11 14.57
N HIS A 100 -19.89 -16.20 13.44
CA HIS A 100 -19.50 -16.98 12.28
C HIS A 100 -18.26 -16.43 11.54
N THR A 101 -17.96 -15.14 11.68
CA THR A 101 -16.76 -14.48 11.10
C THR A 101 -15.71 -14.12 12.14
N HIS A 102 -15.86 -14.56 13.39
CA HIS A 102 -14.96 -14.19 14.50
C HIS A 102 -13.48 -14.43 14.17
N ALA A 103 -13.13 -15.58 13.60
CA ALA A 103 -11.75 -15.89 13.23
C ALA A 103 -11.19 -14.92 12.17
N GLN A 104 -12.00 -14.54 11.19
CA GLN A 104 -11.61 -13.63 10.12
C GLN A 104 -11.44 -12.21 10.65
N ASN A 105 -12.37 -11.74 11.48
CA ASN A 105 -12.29 -10.42 12.10
C ASN A 105 -11.07 -10.31 13.02
N LYS A 106 -10.78 -11.39 13.78
CA LYS A 106 -9.59 -11.43 14.65
C LYS A 106 -8.30 -11.34 13.84
N ALA A 107 -8.20 -12.10 12.75
CA ALA A 107 -7.04 -12.04 11.86
C ALA A 107 -6.85 -10.66 11.25
N ALA A 108 -7.92 -10.04 10.71
CA ALA A 108 -7.85 -8.69 10.13
C ALA A 108 -7.46 -7.62 11.16
N MET A 109 -7.95 -7.74 12.41
CA MET A 109 -7.57 -6.86 13.51
C MET A 109 -6.08 -7.00 13.86
N GLU A 110 -5.57 -8.23 13.97
CA GLU A 110 -4.16 -8.51 14.26
C GLU A 110 -3.23 -8.05 13.13
N GLU A 111 -3.64 -8.23 11.88
CA GLU A 111 -2.91 -7.70 10.72
C GLU A 111 -2.80 -6.19 10.76
N ALA A 112 -3.92 -5.48 10.98
CA ALA A 112 -3.93 -4.04 11.06
C ALA A 112 -3.00 -3.51 12.17
N TYR A 113 -2.99 -4.20 13.32
CA TYR A 113 -2.05 -3.88 14.40
C TYR A 113 -0.59 -4.09 13.97
N GLY A 114 -0.28 -5.21 13.31
CA GLY A 114 1.07 -5.48 12.79
C GLY A 114 1.54 -4.40 11.81
N VAL A 115 0.65 -3.89 10.94
CA VAL A 115 1.00 -2.79 10.03
C VAL A 115 1.30 -1.49 10.80
N LEU A 116 0.50 -1.15 11.82
CA LEU A 116 0.74 0.05 12.64
C LEU A 116 2.07 -0.03 13.39
N LEU A 117 2.42 -1.20 13.93
CA LEU A 117 3.74 -1.43 14.53
C LEU A 117 4.88 -1.25 13.52
N LEU A 118 4.73 -1.77 12.30
CA LEU A 118 5.73 -1.61 11.23
C LEU A 118 5.90 -0.14 10.81
N LEU A 119 4.84 0.66 10.92
CA LEU A 119 4.87 2.10 10.64
C LEU A 119 5.35 2.95 11.82
N GLU A 120 5.62 2.34 12.98
CA GLU A 120 5.92 3.02 14.24
C GLU A 120 4.82 4.05 14.58
N GLU A 121 3.56 3.62 14.47
CA GLU A 121 2.37 4.42 14.73
C GLU A 121 1.58 3.84 15.90
N GLU A 122 0.91 4.72 16.65
CA GLU A 122 0.01 4.31 17.72
C GLU A 122 -1.29 3.74 17.18
N LEU A 123 -1.90 2.91 18.02
CA LEU A 123 -3.22 2.30 17.80
C LEU A 123 -4.34 3.23 18.29
#